data_AF-W9R8N1-F1
#
_entry.id   AF-W9R8N1-F1
#
_cell.length_a   1.000
_cell.length_b   1.000
_cell.length_c   1.000
_cell.angle_alpha   90.00
_cell.angle_beta   90.00
_cell.angle_gamma   90.00
#
_symmetry.space_group_name_H-M   'P 1'
#
loop_
_entity.id
_entity.type
_entity.pdbx_description
1 polymer ?
#
loop_
_entity_poly.entity_id
_entity_poly.type
_entity_poly.pdbx_seq_one_letter_code
_entity_poly.pdbx_strand_id
1 'polypeptide(L)'
;MASKPEVNFGKSKIVPSVQELAKQPGLTEIPPRYSQSFQKSTLVFVDSSTIPVIDLRRLAAENSAMESELQKLHSACAEWGFFQIINHEISTSFLDKFRTEIVNFFELPYEEKKKLWQQPDNHEGFGQLFVVSEDQKLDWSDMFYVTTLPLNLRKTLLFEKLPTDLRDTLEAYCMEMKRLAMGILAHMAKALKMDGEEMREVFDDGVQSIRMNYYPPCPQPDTAIGLTPHSDADALTILFQLNETEGLQIRKDGRWVPVRPLPNAFVVNIGDIMEFGPADCEQWHLQERRAMVNSSKERLSVATFYSSKLDSELGPARSIIGPQIPALFRRVPLEKYFKEFFARKLSGKSYLDFMRIHIGESQAALAGDLGQEFDLVWGARRAKILDGGRLLTLSLDQASGSGFISKKQYLFGRIDMQLKLVPGNSAGTVTAYYLSSQGPNRDEIDFEFLGNVTGEPYIVHTNVYTQGKGEREQQFYLWFDPTKNFHTYSIVWNPQRIMFLVDNIPIRVFTNEERFGVPFPNKQPMKLYSSIWNADQWATRGGLVKTDWSNAPFTAFYRNFNADACVPSAASSCASKSTPASTNRASWQTQGLDPNSRRRLRWVQKYYMIYNYCTDLKRFPQGRPRECRRLRF
;
A
#
# COMPACT_ATOMS: atom_id res chain seq x y z
N MET A 1 -36.40 -18.41 2.98
CA MET A 1 -35.15 -17.66 2.75
C MET A 1 -34.24 -18.56 1.95
N ALA A 2 -33.84 -18.16 0.74
CA ALA A 2 -32.89 -18.95 -0.04
C ALA A 2 -31.54 -18.95 0.69
N SER A 3 -30.98 -20.13 0.97
CA SER A 3 -29.63 -20.25 1.51
C SER A 3 -28.67 -19.56 0.55
N LYS A 4 -27.82 -18.67 1.07
CA LYS A 4 -26.69 -18.17 0.28
C LYS A 4 -25.87 -19.39 -0.18
N PRO A 5 -25.45 -19.47 -1.45
CA PRO A 5 -24.62 -20.56 -1.92
C PRO A 5 -23.33 -20.64 -1.09
N GLU A 6 -22.90 -21.86 -0.79
CA GLU A 6 -21.65 -22.14 -0.08
C GLU A 6 -20.47 -21.56 -0.87
N VAL A 7 -19.61 -20.79 -0.21
CA VAL A 7 -18.46 -20.15 -0.87
C VAL A 7 -17.36 -21.19 -1.06
N ASN A 8 -16.92 -21.37 -2.30
CA ASN A 8 -15.79 -22.21 -2.64
C ASN A 8 -14.77 -21.43 -3.48
N PHE A 9 -13.55 -21.34 -2.97
CA PHE A 9 -12.47 -20.60 -3.60
C PHE A 9 -11.68 -21.40 -4.64
N GLY A 10 -11.91 -22.70 -4.80
CA GLY A 10 -11.15 -23.44 -5.79
C GLY A 10 -11.21 -24.94 -5.61
N LYS A 11 -10.42 -25.63 -6.43
CA LYS A 11 -10.32 -27.08 -6.44
C LYS A 11 -8.88 -27.51 -6.69
N SER A 12 -8.54 -28.70 -6.21
CA SER A 12 -7.24 -29.33 -6.47
C SER A 12 -7.48 -30.78 -6.88
N LYS A 13 -6.67 -31.29 -7.81
CA LYS A 13 -6.69 -32.72 -8.13
C LYS A 13 -6.19 -33.50 -6.92
N ILE A 14 -6.92 -34.57 -6.58
CA ILE A 14 -6.53 -35.48 -5.51
C ILE A 14 -5.27 -36.25 -5.93
N VAL A 15 -4.25 -36.21 -5.08
CA VAL A 15 -2.99 -36.94 -5.25
C VAL A 15 -2.74 -37.86 -4.04
N PRO A 16 -1.89 -38.89 -4.14
CA PRO A 16 -1.60 -39.78 -3.01
C PRO A 16 -0.97 -39.05 -1.81
N SER A 17 -1.18 -39.58 -0.60
CA SER A 17 -0.48 -39.10 0.61
C SER A 17 1.01 -39.40 0.53
N VAL A 18 1.83 -38.38 0.71
CA VAL A 18 3.28 -38.51 0.77
C VAL A 18 3.72 -39.20 2.06
N GLN A 19 3.00 -39.00 3.16
CA GLN A 19 3.25 -39.70 4.41
C GLN A 19 3.07 -41.22 4.26
N GLU A 20 2.05 -41.68 3.55
CA GLU A 20 1.86 -43.11 3.27
C GLU A 20 2.87 -43.65 2.24
N LEU A 21 3.25 -42.85 1.23
CA LEU A 21 4.34 -43.20 0.32
C LEU A 21 5.66 -43.40 1.07
N ALA A 22 6.01 -42.50 1.99
CA ALA A 22 7.24 -42.57 2.77
C ALA A 22 7.30 -43.77 3.73
N LYS A 23 6.15 -44.38 4.08
CA LYS A 23 6.08 -45.61 4.89
C LYS A 23 6.30 -46.88 4.08
N GLN A 24 6.31 -46.82 2.74
CA GLN A 24 6.45 -48.00 1.91
C GLN A 24 7.84 -48.66 2.12
N PRO A 25 7.90 -49.97 2.43
CA PRO A 25 9.16 -50.66 2.62
C PRO A 25 10.03 -50.59 1.36
N GLY A 26 11.29 -50.17 1.50
CA GLY A 26 12.27 -50.19 0.41
C GLY A 26 12.22 -49.00 -0.56
N LEU A 27 11.51 -47.92 -0.23
CA LEU A 27 11.52 -46.69 -1.04
C LEU A 27 12.91 -46.03 -1.01
N THR A 28 13.70 -46.27 -2.05
CA THR A 28 15.06 -45.72 -2.24
C THR A 28 15.09 -44.57 -3.26
N GLU A 29 14.16 -44.59 -4.20
CA GLU A 29 13.96 -43.52 -5.19
C GLU A 29 12.57 -42.91 -5.08
N ILE A 30 12.48 -41.59 -5.16
CA ILE A 30 11.19 -40.90 -5.15
C ILE A 30 10.48 -41.06 -6.51
N PRO A 31 9.15 -41.15 -6.56
CA PRO A 31 8.44 -41.24 -7.83
C PRO A 31 8.75 -40.03 -8.75
N PRO A 32 8.79 -40.20 -10.09
CA PRO A 32 9.19 -39.14 -11.02
C PRO A 32 8.39 -37.84 -10.90
N ARG A 33 7.15 -37.87 -10.42
CA ARG A 33 6.34 -36.66 -10.18
C ARG A 33 6.89 -35.80 -9.05
N TYR A 34 7.63 -36.35 -8.09
CA TYR A 34 8.22 -35.59 -6.98
C TYR A 34 9.66 -35.15 -7.26
N SER A 35 10.32 -35.76 -8.25
CA SER A 35 11.67 -35.38 -8.68
C SER A 35 11.65 -34.09 -9.51
N GLN A 36 12.32 -33.06 -9.02
CA GLN A 36 12.40 -31.73 -9.62
C GLN A 36 13.87 -31.31 -9.77
N SER A 37 14.23 -30.82 -10.96
CA SER A 37 15.56 -30.25 -11.22
C SER A 37 15.59 -28.79 -10.75
N PHE A 38 16.13 -28.55 -9.56
CA PHE A 38 16.40 -27.17 -9.12
C PHE A 38 17.80 -26.76 -9.58
N GLN A 39 17.97 -25.53 -10.08
CA GLN A 39 19.30 -24.92 -10.05
C GLN A 39 19.73 -24.92 -8.58
N LYS A 40 20.84 -25.61 -8.26
CA LYS A 40 21.53 -25.47 -6.98
C LYS A 40 21.98 -24.02 -6.86
N SER A 41 21.09 -23.11 -6.50
CA SER A 41 21.49 -21.74 -6.19
C SER A 41 22.47 -21.84 -5.03
N THR A 42 23.56 -21.09 -5.09
CA THR A 42 24.55 -21.02 -4.01
C THR A 42 23.84 -20.70 -2.69
N LEU A 43 23.70 -21.70 -1.82
CA LEU A 43 23.33 -21.48 -0.42
C LEU A 43 24.51 -20.77 0.21
N VAL A 44 24.31 -19.53 0.64
CA VAL A 44 25.33 -18.84 1.43
C VAL A 44 24.89 -18.96 2.88
N PHE A 45 25.60 -19.79 3.63
CA PHE A 45 25.57 -19.74 5.09
C PHE A 45 26.33 -18.48 5.50
N VAL A 46 25.67 -17.32 5.45
CA VAL A 46 26.18 -16.14 6.12
C VAL A 46 25.66 -16.24 7.55
N ASP A 47 26.54 -16.53 8.51
CA ASP A 47 26.21 -16.64 9.95
C ASP A 47 25.55 -15.36 10.52
N SER A 48 25.42 -14.27 9.75
CA SER A 48 24.94 -12.97 10.20
C SER A 48 23.60 -12.50 9.61
N SER A 49 22.93 -13.26 8.72
CA SER A 49 21.70 -12.79 8.06
C SER A 49 20.46 -13.61 8.45
N THR A 50 20.08 -13.54 9.73
CA THR A 50 18.78 -14.04 10.21
C THR A 50 17.70 -12.98 9.99
N ILE A 51 16.46 -13.40 9.73
CA ILE A 51 15.33 -12.46 9.66
C ILE A 51 15.18 -11.67 10.98
N PRO A 52 14.73 -10.40 10.93
CA PRO A 52 14.57 -9.57 12.13
C PRO A 52 13.65 -10.20 13.17
N VAL A 53 13.91 -9.94 14.44
CA VAL A 53 13.07 -10.37 15.58
C VAL A 53 12.36 -9.15 16.16
N ILE A 54 11.05 -9.18 16.27
CA ILE A 54 10.21 -8.09 16.78
C ILE A 54 9.61 -8.49 18.13
N ASP A 55 9.78 -7.63 19.13
CA ASP A 55 9.26 -7.84 20.48
C ASP A 55 7.91 -7.14 20.65
N LEU A 56 6.83 -7.92 20.76
CA LEU A 56 5.47 -7.36 20.87
C LEU A 56 5.23 -6.63 22.21
N ARG A 57 5.95 -6.96 23.28
CA ARG A 57 5.87 -6.20 24.54
C ARG A 57 6.47 -4.81 24.38
N ARG A 58 7.58 -4.69 23.67
CA ARG A 58 8.20 -3.39 23.38
C ARG A 58 7.31 -2.53 22.49
N LEU A 59 6.64 -3.12 21.51
CA LEU A 59 5.64 -2.42 20.70
C LEU A 59 4.43 -1.94 21.52
N ALA A 60 4.10 -2.61 22.63
CA ALA A 60 3.01 -2.24 23.52
C ALA A 60 3.40 -1.23 24.61
N ALA A 61 4.69 -0.90 24.78
CA ALA A 61 5.19 -0.17 25.95
C ALA A 61 4.92 1.35 25.96
N GLU A 62 4.29 1.92 24.93
CA GLU A 62 3.92 3.35 24.78
C GLU A 62 5.00 4.36 25.23
N ASN A 63 6.27 4.04 25.00
CA ASN A 63 7.43 4.83 25.41
C ASN A 63 8.52 4.81 24.31
N SER A 64 9.73 5.31 24.60
CA SER A 64 10.84 5.31 23.63
C SER A 64 11.22 3.91 23.11
N ALA A 65 10.97 2.85 23.89
CA ALA A 65 11.17 1.48 23.41
C ALA A 65 10.21 1.13 22.27
N MET A 66 8.96 1.63 22.31
CA MET A 66 7.98 1.45 21.24
C MET A 66 8.46 2.10 19.93
N GLU A 67 8.98 3.33 19.96
CA GLU A 67 9.45 4.01 18.75
C GLU A 67 10.60 3.26 18.09
N SER A 68 11.57 2.80 18.89
CA SER A 68 12.69 1.99 18.38
C SER A 68 12.23 0.67 17.76
N GLU A 69 11.25 0.00 18.38
CA GLU A 69 10.73 -1.28 17.90
C GLU A 69 9.82 -1.11 16.68
N LEU A 70 9.07 0.00 16.60
CA LEU A 70 8.27 0.37 15.42
C LEU A 70 9.16 0.64 14.20
N GLN A 71 10.29 1.33 14.38
CA GLN A 71 11.25 1.54 13.29
C GLN A 71 11.87 0.20 12.83
N LYS A 72 12.15 -0.70 13.77
CA LYS A 72 12.63 -2.05 13.46
C LYS A 72 11.59 -2.86 12.70
N LEU A 73 10.32 -2.79 13.10
CA LEU A 73 9.21 -3.40 12.38
C LEU A 73 9.09 -2.84 10.96
N HIS A 74 9.11 -1.51 10.80
CA HIS A 74 9.08 -0.87 9.48
C HIS A 74 10.20 -1.38 8.57
N SER A 75 11.43 -1.44 9.10
CA SER A 75 12.61 -1.90 8.34
C SER A 75 12.52 -3.39 8.00
N ALA A 76 11.99 -4.23 8.92
CA ALA A 76 11.75 -5.63 8.65
C ALA A 76 10.71 -5.85 7.54
N CYS A 77 9.61 -5.08 7.57
CA CYS A 77 8.61 -5.09 6.51
C CYS A 77 9.19 -4.63 5.17
N ALA A 78 9.95 -3.53 5.16
CA ALA A 78 10.52 -2.93 3.95
C ALA A 78 11.60 -3.80 3.31
N GLU A 79 12.58 -4.25 4.09
CA GLU A 79 13.80 -4.86 3.55
C GLU A 79 13.69 -6.38 3.38
N TRP A 80 12.86 -7.03 4.21
CA TRP A 80 12.76 -8.48 4.30
C TRP A 80 11.38 -9.02 3.91
N GLY A 81 10.31 -8.31 4.27
CA GLY A 81 8.94 -8.85 4.20
C GLY A 81 8.69 -10.03 5.15
N PHE A 82 9.66 -10.34 6.03
CA PHE A 82 9.67 -11.46 6.97
C PHE A 82 10.29 -11.01 8.30
N PHE A 83 9.74 -11.49 9.40
CA PHE A 83 10.28 -11.30 10.74
C PHE A 83 9.79 -12.39 11.69
N GLN A 84 10.47 -12.56 12.82
CA GLN A 84 9.96 -13.36 13.93
C GLN A 84 9.31 -12.46 14.95
N ILE A 85 8.31 -12.97 15.66
CA ILE A 85 7.71 -12.28 16.81
C ILE A 85 7.94 -13.09 18.08
N ILE A 86 8.33 -12.40 19.14
CA ILE A 86 8.47 -12.94 20.48
C ILE A 86 7.57 -12.16 21.45
N ASN A 87 7.39 -12.70 22.65
CA ASN A 87 6.58 -12.08 23.69
C ASN A 87 5.15 -11.73 23.21
N HIS A 88 4.54 -12.64 22.43
CA HIS A 88 3.21 -12.47 21.83
C HIS A 88 2.03 -12.74 22.78
N GLU A 89 2.31 -12.96 24.07
CA GLU A 89 1.37 -13.22 25.17
C GLU A 89 0.52 -14.50 25.08
N ILE A 90 0.61 -15.26 23.99
CA ILE A 90 0.01 -16.60 23.92
C ILE A 90 0.76 -17.55 24.85
N SER A 91 0.02 -18.24 25.73
CA SER A 91 0.58 -19.18 26.70
C SER A 91 1.37 -20.30 26.03
N THR A 92 2.56 -20.60 26.54
CA THR A 92 3.40 -21.71 26.07
C THR A 92 2.70 -23.06 26.27
N SER A 93 2.02 -23.26 27.41
CA SER A 93 1.26 -24.50 27.67
C SER A 93 0.13 -24.71 26.68
N PHE A 94 -0.50 -23.63 26.21
CA PHE A 94 -1.51 -23.69 25.17
C PHE A 94 -0.90 -24.06 23.81
N LEU A 95 0.25 -23.47 23.45
CA LEU A 95 0.96 -23.81 22.22
C LEU A 95 1.50 -25.24 22.23
N ASP A 96 1.93 -25.76 23.39
CA ASP A 96 2.35 -27.15 23.55
C ASP A 96 1.18 -28.13 23.42
N LYS A 97 0.02 -27.80 24.01
CA LYS A 97 -1.21 -28.56 23.77
C LYS A 97 -1.57 -28.55 22.29
N PHE A 98 -1.61 -27.37 21.66
CA PHE A 98 -1.94 -27.24 20.24
C PHE A 98 -0.96 -28.03 19.35
N ARG A 99 0.35 -27.94 19.61
CA ARG A 99 1.37 -28.76 18.95
C ARG A 99 1.04 -30.25 19.07
N THR A 100 0.73 -30.71 20.27
CA THR A 100 0.41 -32.13 20.55
C THR A 100 -0.81 -32.59 19.75
N GLU A 101 -1.88 -31.82 19.71
CA GLU A 101 -3.08 -32.16 18.93
C GLU A 101 -2.82 -32.24 17.42
N ILE A 102 -1.96 -31.37 16.88
CA ILE A 102 -1.58 -31.42 15.45
C ILE A 102 -0.69 -32.63 15.14
N VAL A 103 0.23 -32.99 16.06
CA VAL A 103 1.03 -34.22 15.91
C VAL A 103 0.13 -35.45 15.93
N ASN A 104 -0.75 -35.57 16.93
CA ASN A 104 -1.73 -36.64 17.06
C ASN A 104 -2.60 -36.77 15.79
N PHE A 105 -3.00 -35.63 15.22
CA PHE A 105 -3.76 -35.59 13.97
C PHE A 105 -3.04 -36.26 12.79
N PHE A 106 -1.76 -35.96 12.58
CA PHE A 106 -0.99 -36.59 11.48
C PHE A 106 -0.63 -38.04 11.77
N GLU A 107 -0.62 -38.45 13.04
CA GLU A 107 -0.42 -39.83 13.48
C GLU A 107 -1.68 -40.69 13.38
N LEU A 108 -2.86 -40.09 13.17
CA LEU A 108 -4.10 -40.83 12.95
C LEU A 108 -3.96 -41.89 11.84
N PRO A 109 -4.68 -43.03 11.96
CA PRO A 109 -4.76 -44.00 10.88
C PRO A 109 -5.18 -43.36 9.56
N TYR A 110 -4.64 -43.86 8.44
CA TYR A 110 -4.93 -43.34 7.12
C TYR A 110 -6.44 -43.28 6.83
N GLU A 111 -7.20 -44.30 7.23
CA GLU A 111 -8.65 -44.34 7.02
C GLU A 111 -9.41 -43.23 7.77
N GLU A 112 -8.91 -42.76 8.91
CA GLU A 112 -9.50 -41.63 9.63
C GLU A 112 -9.18 -40.31 8.91
N LYS A 113 -7.92 -40.11 8.49
CA LYS A 113 -7.52 -38.93 7.70
C LYS A 113 -8.23 -38.87 6.35
N LYS A 114 -8.52 -40.02 5.74
CA LYS A 114 -9.26 -40.13 4.47
C LYS A 114 -10.69 -39.62 4.56
N LYS A 115 -11.33 -39.60 5.74
CA LYS A 115 -12.67 -39.01 5.92
C LYS A 115 -12.68 -37.48 5.77
N LEU A 116 -11.51 -36.87 5.92
CA LEU A 116 -11.26 -35.43 5.82
C LEU A 116 -10.71 -35.02 4.46
N TRP A 117 -10.58 -35.97 3.52
CA TRP A 117 -9.96 -35.71 2.22
C TRP A 117 -10.71 -34.65 1.42
N GLN A 118 -9.96 -33.82 0.69
CA GLN A 118 -10.50 -32.87 -0.28
C GLN A 118 -11.42 -33.57 -1.28
N GLN A 119 -12.49 -32.90 -1.67
CA GLN A 119 -13.32 -33.33 -2.81
C GLN A 119 -12.74 -32.77 -4.12
N PRO A 120 -12.93 -33.44 -5.28
CA PRO A 120 -12.32 -32.99 -6.55
C PRO A 120 -12.70 -31.58 -7.01
N ASP A 121 -13.80 -31.04 -6.50
CA ASP A 121 -14.30 -29.70 -6.79
C ASP A 121 -14.02 -28.71 -5.65
N ASN A 122 -13.25 -29.08 -4.63
CA ASN A 122 -13.02 -28.30 -3.43
C ASN A 122 -11.53 -28.29 -3.04
N HIS A 123 -11.09 -27.19 -2.46
CA HIS A 123 -9.70 -26.97 -2.05
C HIS A 123 -9.49 -27.21 -0.53
N GLU A 124 -10.55 -27.32 0.25
CA GLU A 124 -10.47 -27.55 1.70
C GLU A 124 -10.50 -29.04 2.06
N GLY A 125 -9.75 -29.41 3.08
CA GLY A 125 -9.59 -30.78 3.56
C GLY A 125 -8.13 -31.25 3.58
N PHE A 126 -7.95 -32.55 3.76
CA PHE A 126 -6.66 -33.24 3.71
C PHE A 126 -6.27 -33.54 2.26
N GLY A 127 -5.01 -33.32 1.89
CA GLY A 127 -4.49 -33.59 0.55
C GLY A 127 -3.33 -32.67 0.16
N GLN A 128 -3.34 -32.20 -1.09
CA GLN A 128 -2.42 -31.17 -1.60
C GLN A 128 -3.20 -30.08 -2.34
N LEU A 129 -2.74 -28.83 -2.22
CA LEU A 129 -3.29 -27.70 -2.97
C LEU A 129 -2.50 -27.42 -4.26
N PHE A 130 -3.15 -26.72 -5.18
CA PHE A 130 -2.56 -26.22 -6.44
C PHE A 130 -2.11 -27.31 -7.42
N VAL A 131 -2.77 -28.48 -7.38
CA VAL A 131 -2.56 -29.54 -8.39
C VAL A 131 -3.59 -29.37 -9.50
N VAL A 132 -3.16 -28.86 -10.65
CA VAL A 132 -4.07 -28.52 -11.77
C VAL A 132 -4.01 -29.49 -12.94
N SER A 133 -2.95 -30.30 -13.05
CA SER A 133 -2.78 -31.31 -14.11
C SER A 133 -2.21 -32.65 -13.61
N GLU A 134 -2.41 -33.71 -14.38
CA GLU A 134 -1.96 -35.08 -14.04
C GLU A 134 -0.45 -35.29 -14.24
N ASP A 135 0.16 -34.52 -15.13
CA ASP A 135 1.59 -34.51 -15.43
C ASP A 135 2.39 -33.54 -14.53
N GLN A 136 1.70 -32.77 -13.69
CA GLN A 136 2.33 -31.80 -12.80
C GLN A 136 3.29 -32.47 -11.82
N LYS A 137 4.45 -31.83 -11.63
CA LYS A 137 5.34 -32.12 -10.51
C LYS A 137 4.66 -31.78 -9.18
N LEU A 138 4.86 -32.65 -8.20
CA LEU A 138 4.24 -32.58 -6.88
C LEU A 138 5.25 -32.22 -5.81
N ASP A 139 4.73 -31.67 -4.73
CA ASP A 139 5.49 -31.36 -3.53
C ASP A 139 5.56 -32.60 -2.63
N TRP A 140 6.68 -32.79 -1.92
CA TRP A 140 6.89 -33.84 -0.93
C TRP A 140 6.30 -33.44 0.43
N SER A 141 4.98 -33.27 0.47
CA SER A 141 4.25 -32.93 1.68
C SER A 141 2.80 -33.41 1.64
N ASP A 142 2.24 -33.58 2.84
CA ASP A 142 0.79 -33.65 3.05
C ASP A 142 0.35 -32.38 3.81
N MET A 143 -0.90 -32.01 3.62
CA MET A 143 -1.48 -30.88 4.35
C MET A 143 -2.97 -31.08 4.65
N PHE A 144 -3.43 -30.38 5.69
CA PHE A 144 -4.84 -30.13 5.94
C PHE A 144 -5.10 -28.63 5.87
N TYR A 145 -6.06 -28.21 5.05
CA TYR A 145 -6.41 -26.80 4.85
C TYR A 145 -7.88 -26.54 5.12
N VAL A 146 -8.17 -25.47 5.87
CA VAL A 146 -9.55 -25.08 6.19
C VAL A 146 -9.68 -23.58 6.37
N THR A 147 -10.77 -23.02 5.88
CA THR A 147 -11.20 -21.64 6.18
C THR A 147 -11.80 -21.59 7.57
N THR A 148 -11.24 -20.78 8.46
CA THR A 148 -11.60 -20.77 9.88
C THR A 148 -12.47 -19.57 10.25
N LEU A 149 -12.22 -18.40 9.67
CA LEU A 149 -12.99 -17.17 9.91
C LEU A 149 -13.24 -16.39 8.59
N PRO A 150 -14.29 -15.55 8.55
CA PRO A 150 -15.39 -15.50 9.52
C PRO A 150 -16.21 -16.80 9.52
N LEU A 151 -16.96 -17.07 10.61
CA LEU A 151 -17.60 -18.36 10.84
C LEU A 151 -18.59 -18.77 9.74
N ASN A 152 -19.20 -17.80 9.06
CA ASN A 152 -20.11 -18.05 7.93
C ASN A 152 -19.43 -18.59 6.67
N LEU A 153 -18.09 -18.55 6.59
CA LEU A 153 -17.32 -19.18 5.50
C LEU A 153 -16.77 -20.54 5.90
N ARG A 154 -16.82 -20.90 7.19
CA ARG A 154 -16.30 -22.17 7.68
C ARG A 154 -17.18 -23.32 7.20
N LYS A 155 -16.56 -24.35 6.62
CA LYS A 155 -17.25 -25.59 6.27
C LYS A 155 -17.55 -26.43 7.51
N THR A 156 -18.72 -26.20 8.12
CA THR A 156 -19.14 -26.86 9.37
C THR A 156 -18.98 -28.38 9.32
N LEU A 157 -19.42 -29.03 8.24
CA LEU A 157 -19.33 -30.49 8.10
C LEU A 157 -17.89 -31.03 8.01
N LEU A 158 -16.95 -30.25 7.47
CA LEU A 158 -15.53 -30.64 7.45
C LEU A 158 -14.92 -30.46 8.84
N PHE A 159 -15.27 -29.36 9.51
CA PHE A 159 -14.77 -29.01 10.83
C PHE A 159 -15.28 -29.96 11.93
N GLU A 160 -16.54 -30.42 11.82
CA GLU A 160 -17.15 -31.39 12.75
C GLU A 160 -16.53 -32.78 12.69
N LYS A 161 -15.88 -33.14 11.57
CA LYS A 161 -15.18 -34.41 11.40
C LYS A 161 -13.79 -34.44 12.06
N LEU A 162 -13.27 -33.30 12.49
CA LEU A 162 -12.00 -33.25 13.23
C LEU A 162 -12.17 -33.92 14.60
N PRO A 163 -11.12 -34.56 15.15
CA PRO A 163 -11.13 -35.02 16.54
C PRO A 163 -11.52 -33.88 17.49
N THR A 164 -12.34 -34.17 18.49
CA THR A 164 -12.91 -33.16 19.39
C THR A 164 -11.84 -32.28 20.04
N ASP A 165 -10.78 -32.87 20.60
CA ASP A 165 -9.71 -32.13 21.27
C ASP A 165 -8.94 -31.21 20.33
N LEU A 166 -8.65 -31.68 19.11
CA LEU A 166 -8.05 -30.86 18.06
C LEU A 166 -8.99 -29.74 17.65
N ARG A 167 -10.27 -30.03 17.42
CA ARG A 167 -11.27 -29.07 16.97
C ARG A 167 -11.38 -27.91 17.96
N ASP A 168 -11.57 -28.21 19.24
CA ASP A 168 -11.77 -27.21 20.29
C ASP A 168 -10.47 -26.40 20.51
N THR A 169 -9.31 -27.04 20.45
CA THR A 169 -8.00 -26.35 20.57
C THR A 169 -7.70 -25.49 19.34
N LEU A 170 -8.07 -25.96 18.14
CA LEU A 170 -7.93 -25.21 16.89
C LEU A 170 -8.81 -23.97 16.88
N GLU A 171 -10.05 -24.04 17.39
CA GLU A 171 -10.93 -22.87 17.51
C GLU A 171 -10.33 -21.79 18.40
N ALA A 172 -9.81 -22.16 19.57
CA ALA A 172 -9.11 -21.22 20.45
C ALA A 172 -7.87 -20.62 19.76
N TYR A 173 -7.10 -21.45 19.04
CA TYR A 173 -5.91 -21.01 18.32
C TYR A 173 -6.26 -20.00 17.22
N CYS A 174 -7.35 -20.22 16.48
CA CYS A 174 -7.84 -19.30 15.45
C CYS A 174 -8.13 -17.90 16.01
N MET A 175 -8.74 -17.84 17.21
CA MET A 175 -9.03 -16.57 17.88
C MET A 175 -7.76 -15.84 18.31
N GLU A 176 -6.79 -16.56 18.89
CA GLU A 176 -5.49 -15.98 19.24
C GLU A 176 -4.74 -15.48 18.00
N MET A 177 -4.76 -16.23 16.89
CA MET A 177 -4.15 -15.79 15.64
C MET A 177 -4.84 -14.57 15.03
N LYS A 178 -6.19 -14.46 15.11
CA LYS A 178 -6.91 -13.25 14.67
C LYS A 178 -6.50 -12.04 15.51
N ARG A 179 -6.46 -12.19 16.84
CA ARG A 179 -6.00 -11.13 17.76
C ARG A 179 -4.58 -10.69 17.42
N LEU A 180 -3.69 -11.65 17.21
CA LEU A 180 -2.28 -11.41 16.89
C LEU A 180 -2.10 -10.73 15.53
N ALA A 181 -2.78 -11.21 14.49
CA ALA A 181 -2.74 -10.61 13.15
C ALA A 181 -3.22 -9.16 13.17
N MET A 182 -4.35 -8.87 13.82
CA MET A 182 -4.87 -7.50 13.94
C MET A 182 -3.96 -6.60 14.77
N GLY A 183 -3.32 -7.12 15.82
CA GLY A 183 -2.31 -6.39 16.59
C GLY A 183 -1.10 -6.02 15.73
N ILE A 184 -0.55 -6.97 14.98
CA ILE A 184 0.58 -6.75 14.06
C ILE A 184 0.20 -5.71 12.99
N LEU A 185 -0.96 -5.85 12.34
CA LEU A 185 -1.44 -4.89 11.34
C LEU A 185 -1.60 -3.48 11.93
N ALA A 186 -2.08 -3.35 13.17
CA ALA A 186 -2.17 -2.06 13.85
C ALA A 186 -0.78 -1.42 14.10
N HIS A 187 0.23 -2.21 14.49
CA HIS A 187 1.60 -1.70 14.64
C HIS A 187 2.24 -1.39 13.29
N MET A 188 1.97 -2.17 12.25
CA MET A 188 2.38 -1.91 10.87
C MET A 188 1.80 -0.57 10.37
N ALA A 189 0.53 -0.29 10.65
CA ALA A 189 -0.09 1.01 10.34
C ALA A 189 0.61 2.17 11.08
N LYS A 190 0.91 2.00 12.38
CA LYS A 190 1.67 3.00 13.16
C LYS A 190 3.08 3.22 12.58
N ALA A 191 3.75 2.16 12.18
CA ALA A 191 5.10 2.19 11.60
C ALA A 191 5.13 2.95 10.26
N LEU A 192 4.07 2.81 9.45
CA LEU A 192 3.85 3.61 8.23
C LEU A 192 3.28 5.01 8.52
N LYS A 193 3.12 5.36 9.80
CA LYS A 193 2.44 6.58 10.26
C LYS A 193 1.01 6.72 9.73
N MET A 194 0.38 5.67 9.21
CA MET A 194 -0.94 5.69 8.60
C MET A 194 -2.07 5.96 9.61
N ASP A 195 -3.25 6.28 9.10
CA ASP A 195 -4.48 6.23 9.90
C ASP A 195 -4.79 4.78 10.28
N GLY A 196 -4.80 4.49 11.58
CA GLY A 196 -5.07 3.14 12.09
C GLY A 196 -6.48 2.63 11.76
N GLU A 197 -7.44 3.53 11.51
CA GLU A 197 -8.77 3.12 11.04
C GLU A 197 -8.76 2.59 9.61
N GLU A 198 -7.87 3.08 8.74
CA GLU A 198 -7.79 2.59 7.36
C GLU A 198 -7.35 1.13 7.31
N MET A 199 -6.34 0.77 8.11
CA MET A 199 -5.90 -0.62 8.24
C MET A 199 -7.00 -1.50 8.83
N ARG A 200 -7.73 -1.00 9.85
CA ARG A 200 -8.86 -1.73 10.45
C ARG A 200 -10.01 -1.90 9.47
N GLU A 201 -10.41 -0.87 8.74
CA GLU A 201 -11.54 -0.93 7.80
C GLU A 201 -11.36 -2.02 6.75
N VAL A 202 -10.12 -2.23 6.28
CA VAL A 202 -9.76 -3.21 5.26
C VAL A 202 -9.70 -4.64 5.82
N PHE A 203 -9.08 -4.82 6.99
CA PHE A 203 -8.73 -6.15 7.51
C PHE A 203 -9.60 -6.64 8.66
N ASP A 204 -10.37 -5.77 9.32
CA ASP A 204 -11.31 -6.20 10.35
C ASP A 204 -12.32 -7.19 9.77
N ASP A 205 -12.69 -8.21 10.55
CA ASP A 205 -13.50 -9.34 10.09
C ASP A 205 -13.02 -10.00 8.76
N GLY A 206 -11.71 -9.96 8.52
CA GLY A 206 -11.08 -10.55 7.36
C GLY A 206 -11.15 -12.08 7.29
N VAL A 207 -10.92 -12.62 6.10
CA VAL A 207 -10.87 -14.08 5.89
C VAL A 207 -9.61 -14.65 6.55
N GLN A 208 -9.79 -15.64 7.42
CA GLN A 208 -8.72 -16.42 8.02
C GLN A 208 -8.78 -17.86 7.52
N SER A 209 -7.63 -18.43 7.18
CA SER A 209 -7.50 -19.85 6.85
C SER A 209 -6.27 -20.45 7.53
N ILE A 210 -6.29 -21.76 7.77
CA ILE A 210 -5.18 -22.49 8.36
C ILE A 210 -4.73 -23.60 7.44
N ARG A 211 -3.40 -23.77 7.30
CA ARG A 211 -2.75 -24.89 6.65
C ARG A 211 -1.82 -25.61 7.63
N MET A 212 -2.19 -26.82 8.01
CA MET A 212 -1.34 -27.73 8.76
C MET A 212 -0.48 -28.51 7.76
N ASN A 213 0.83 -28.49 7.90
CA ASN A 213 1.76 -29.10 6.96
C ASN A 213 2.56 -30.21 7.63
N TYR A 214 2.70 -31.33 6.93
CA TYR A 214 3.54 -32.46 7.30
C TYR A 214 4.48 -32.79 6.15
N TYR A 215 5.78 -32.75 6.42
CA TYR A 215 6.84 -33.06 5.47
C TYR A 215 7.55 -34.34 5.94
N PRO A 216 7.26 -35.51 5.37
CA PRO A 216 7.93 -36.75 5.75
C PRO A 216 9.42 -36.73 5.37
N PRO A 217 10.26 -37.59 5.99
CA PRO A 217 11.60 -37.85 5.48
C PRO A 217 11.57 -38.25 3.99
N CYS A 218 12.52 -37.74 3.22
CA CYS A 218 12.62 -37.97 1.79
C CYS A 218 13.94 -38.70 1.46
N PRO A 219 13.92 -39.84 0.73
CA PRO A 219 15.15 -40.56 0.40
C PRO A 219 16.07 -39.79 -0.58
N GLN A 220 15.52 -38.85 -1.36
CA GLN A 220 16.27 -38.04 -2.33
C GLN A 220 15.98 -36.53 -2.15
N PRO A 221 16.35 -35.95 -1.00
CA PRO A 221 15.94 -34.59 -0.62
C PRO A 221 16.53 -33.52 -1.55
N ASP A 222 17.67 -33.78 -2.19
CA ASP A 222 18.30 -32.89 -3.17
C ASP A 222 17.48 -32.70 -4.46
N THR A 223 16.55 -33.62 -4.73
CA THR A 223 15.70 -33.61 -5.92
C THR A 223 14.23 -33.46 -5.59
N ALA A 224 13.88 -33.27 -4.33
CA ALA A 224 12.51 -33.06 -3.86
C ALA A 224 12.38 -31.68 -3.21
N ILE A 225 11.14 -31.20 -3.12
CA ILE A 225 10.83 -29.97 -2.40
C ILE A 225 9.60 -30.20 -1.54
N GLY A 226 9.59 -29.66 -0.33
CA GLY A 226 8.45 -29.80 0.58
C GLY A 226 7.31 -28.89 0.16
N LEU A 227 7.63 -27.65 -0.21
CA LEU A 227 6.68 -26.69 -0.76
C LEU A 227 7.37 -25.81 -1.81
N THR A 228 6.84 -25.84 -3.03
CA THR A 228 7.35 -25.11 -4.20
C THR A 228 7.52 -23.60 -3.90
N PRO A 229 8.53 -22.90 -4.48
CA PRO A 229 8.72 -21.46 -4.29
C PRO A 229 7.47 -20.63 -4.63
N HIS A 230 7.04 -19.76 -3.71
CA HIS A 230 5.84 -18.94 -3.87
C HIS A 230 5.86 -17.66 -3.02
N SER A 231 5.00 -16.70 -3.34
CA SER A 231 4.51 -15.68 -2.41
C SER A 231 3.12 -16.07 -1.88
N ASP A 232 2.74 -15.52 -0.73
CA ASP A 232 1.43 -15.81 -0.13
C ASP A 232 0.39 -14.82 -0.62
N ALA A 233 -0.79 -15.32 -0.98
CA ALA A 233 -1.86 -14.50 -1.54
C ALA A 233 -2.59 -13.62 -0.51
N ASP A 234 -2.32 -13.81 0.79
CA ASP A 234 -3.02 -13.15 1.89
C ASP A 234 -2.44 -11.77 2.20
N ALA A 235 -2.84 -11.16 3.33
CA ALA A 235 -2.23 -9.92 3.80
C ALA A 235 -1.07 -10.20 4.76
N LEU A 236 -1.28 -11.16 5.68
CA LEU A 236 -0.32 -11.51 6.72
C LEU A 236 -0.40 -13.00 7.04
N THR A 237 0.71 -13.70 6.88
CA THR A 237 0.85 -15.09 7.32
C THR A 237 1.57 -15.16 8.66
N ILE A 238 1.04 -15.94 9.61
CA ILE A 238 1.66 -16.27 10.89
C ILE A 238 1.95 -17.78 10.92
N LEU A 239 3.23 -18.15 10.91
CA LEU A 239 3.71 -19.52 10.86
C LEU A 239 4.22 -19.97 12.24
N PHE A 240 3.66 -21.07 12.72
CA PHE A 240 4.13 -21.79 13.90
C PHE A 240 4.87 -23.07 13.47
N GLN A 241 6.16 -23.17 13.78
CA GLN A 241 6.91 -24.40 13.58
C GLN A 241 6.74 -25.33 14.78
N LEU A 242 6.38 -26.58 14.52
CA LEU A 242 5.99 -27.53 15.58
C LEU A 242 7.15 -28.37 16.10
N ASN A 243 8.23 -28.50 15.33
CA ASN A 243 9.43 -29.25 15.74
C ASN A 243 10.72 -28.53 15.33
N GLU A 244 11.87 -29.05 15.77
CA GLU A 244 13.18 -28.42 15.53
C GLU A 244 13.72 -28.64 14.11
N THR A 245 13.03 -29.44 13.30
CA THR A 245 13.45 -29.76 11.94
C THR A 245 13.39 -28.51 11.04
N GLU A 246 14.55 -28.05 10.58
CA GLU A 246 14.67 -26.92 9.66
C GLU A 246 14.04 -27.23 8.29
N GLY A 247 13.65 -26.18 7.55
CA GLY A 247 13.15 -26.36 6.19
C GLY A 247 12.68 -25.08 5.52
N LEU A 248 12.23 -24.08 6.26
CA LEU A 248 11.82 -22.80 5.67
C LEU A 248 13.03 -22.04 5.10
N GLN A 249 12.92 -21.61 3.84
CA GLN A 249 13.89 -20.74 3.19
C GLN A 249 13.17 -19.56 2.53
N ILE A 250 13.77 -18.38 2.61
CA ILE A 250 13.26 -17.15 2.00
C ILE A 250 14.23 -16.65 0.94
N ARG A 251 13.71 -15.99 -0.10
CA ARG A 251 14.52 -15.41 -1.16
C ARG A 251 14.88 -13.97 -0.78
N LYS A 252 16.17 -13.66 -0.64
CA LYS A 252 16.69 -12.32 -0.35
C LYS A 252 17.84 -12.02 -1.30
N ASP A 253 17.73 -10.89 -2.02
CA ASP A 253 18.72 -10.40 -2.98
C ASP A 253 19.17 -11.48 -3.99
N GLY A 254 18.20 -12.25 -4.48
CA GLY A 254 18.38 -13.33 -5.44
C GLY A 254 18.86 -14.66 -4.85
N ARG A 255 19.07 -14.77 -3.53
CA ARG A 255 19.61 -15.95 -2.84
C ARG A 255 18.61 -16.56 -1.87
N TRP A 256 18.70 -17.88 -1.63
CA TRP A 256 17.90 -18.56 -0.60
C TRP A 256 18.59 -18.49 0.77
N VAL A 257 17.89 -17.96 1.77
CA VAL A 257 18.35 -17.81 3.16
C VAL A 257 17.51 -18.72 4.05
N PRO A 258 18.11 -19.61 4.87
CA PRO A 258 17.37 -20.46 5.80
C PRO A 258 16.81 -19.63 6.97
N VAL A 259 15.61 -19.99 7.41
CA VAL A 259 14.98 -19.40 8.60
C VAL A 259 14.99 -20.43 9.72
N ARG A 260 15.57 -20.05 10.86
CA ARG A 260 15.56 -20.83 12.10
C ARG A 260 14.62 -20.15 13.10
N PRO A 261 13.39 -20.67 13.28
CA PRO A 261 12.47 -20.12 14.27
C PRO A 261 13.05 -20.22 15.68
N LEU A 262 12.92 -19.14 16.45
CA LEU A 262 13.28 -19.11 17.86
C LEU A 262 12.26 -19.95 18.67
N PRO A 263 12.68 -20.51 19.83
CA PRO A 263 11.75 -21.14 20.75
C PRO A 263 10.62 -20.19 21.14
N ASN A 264 9.37 -20.67 21.13
CA ASN A 264 8.18 -19.88 21.45
C ASN A 264 8.04 -18.59 20.62
N ALA A 265 8.44 -18.64 19.35
CA ALA A 265 8.24 -17.55 18.40
C ALA A 265 7.36 -17.99 17.24
N PHE A 266 6.72 -17.01 16.59
CA PHE A 266 6.12 -17.21 15.27
C PHE A 266 6.97 -16.52 14.21
N VAL A 267 7.02 -17.11 13.03
CA VAL A 267 7.54 -16.42 11.83
C VAL A 267 6.35 -15.74 11.16
N VAL A 268 6.50 -14.46 10.85
CA VAL A 268 5.48 -13.64 10.21
C VAL A 268 5.98 -13.18 8.85
N ASN A 269 5.13 -13.24 7.84
CA ASN A 269 5.42 -12.67 6.54
C ASN A 269 4.26 -11.87 5.96
N ILE A 270 4.62 -10.89 5.16
CA ILE A 270 3.69 -10.03 4.43
C ILE A 270 3.28 -10.77 3.16
N GLY A 271 1.98 -10.78 2.88
CA GLY A 271 1.42 -11.39 1.68
C GLY A 271 1.04 -10.36 0.60
N ASP A 272 0.74 -10.87 -0.57
CA ASP A 272 0.46 -10.15 -1.82
C ASP A 272 -0.65 -9.10 -1.68
N ILE A 273 -1.65 -9.30 -0.80
CA ILE A 273 -2.72 -8.32 -0.57
C ILE A 273 -2.17 -6.99 -0.05
N MET A 274 -1.05 -7.00 0.67
CA MET A 274 -0.46 -5.77 1.21
C MET A 274 0.17 -4.89 0.12
N GLU A 275 0.56 -5.45 -1.03
CA GLU A 275 1.00 -4.66 -2.21
C GLU A 275 -0.19 -3.94 -2.88
N PHE A 276 -1.42 -4.45 -2.70
CA PHE A 276 -2.65 -3.81 -3.14
C PHE A 276 -3.33 -2.95 -2.07
N GLY A 277 -2.80 -2.97 -0.84
CA GLY A 277 -3.39 -2.37 0.33
C GLY A 277 -3.31 -0.85 0.34
N PRO A 278 -3.27 -0.23 1.53
CA PRO A 278 -3.07 1.21 1.64
C PRO A 278 -1.79 1.65 0.91
N ALA A 279 -1.86 2.82 0.28
CA ALA A 279 -0.81 3.36 -0.60
C ALA A 279 0.61 3.33 0.00
N ASP A 280 0.71 3.54 1.31
CA ASP A 280 1.98 3.63 2.01
C ASP A 280 2.65 2.26 2.19
N CYS A 281 1.93 1.14 1.95
CA CYS A 281 2.47 -0.22 1.98
C CYS A 281 3.26 -0.60 0.72
N GLU A 282 3.18 0.16 -0.38
CA GLU A 282 3.87 -0.13 -1.66
C GLU A 282 5.41 -0.15 -1.53
N GLN A 283 5.95 0.39 -0.43
CA GLN A 283 7.38 0.39 -0.13
C GLN A 283 7.89 -0.96 0.42
N TRP A 284 7.00 -1.91 0.72
CA TRP A 284 7.38 -3.17 1.35
C TRP A 284 7.63 -4.29 0.34
N HIS A 285 8.80 -4.91 0.43
CA HIS A 285 9.21 -5.95 -0.50
C HIS A 285 8.65 -7.32 -0.11
N LEU A 286 7.75 -7.84 -0.94
CA LEU A 286 7.30 -9.22 -0.85
C LEU A 286 8.42 -10.16 -1.33
N GLN A 287 8.71 -11.23 -0.60
CA GLN A 287 9.75 -12.19 -0.96
C GLN A 287 9.17 -13.58 -1.20
N GLU A 288 9.77 -14.32 -2.13
CA GLU A 288 9.42 -15.73 -2.33
C GLU A 288 9.93 -16.58 -1.16
N ARG A 289 9.22 -17.64 -0.84
CA ARG A 289 9.60 -18.64 0.17
C ARG A 289 9.43 -20.06 -0.37
N ARG A 290 10.17 -21.00 0.22
CA ARG A 290 10.01 -22.44 -0.04
C ARG A 290 10.19 -23.24 1.24
N ALA A 291 9.71 -24.48 1.24
CA ALA A 291 10.02 -25.44 2.29
C ALA A 291 10.87 -26.58 1.70
N MET A 292 12.01 -26.85 2.31
CA MET A 292 12.89 -27.97 1.99
C MET A 292 12.54 -29.19 2.83
N VAL A 293 12.84 -30.37 2.27
CA VAL A 293 12.77 -31.66 2.96
C VAL A 293 14.16 -32.16 3.29
N ASN A 294 14.25 -33.14 4.18
CA ASN A 294 15.49 -33.81 4.55
C ASN A 294 15.24 -35.32 4.60
N SER A 295 16.31 -36.11 4.71
CA SER A 295 16.24 -37.58 4.69
C SER A 295 16.00 -38.24 6.04
N SER A 296 16.04 -37.48 7.14
CA SER A 296 16.22 -38.05 8.48
C SER A 296 15.01 -37.89 9.38
N LYS A 297 14.36 -36.72 9.36
CA LYS A 297 13.26 -36.37 10.27
C LYS A 297 12.15 -35.64 9.56
N GLU A 298 10.92 -35.91 9.95
CA GLU A 298 9.77 -35.14 9.53
C GLU A 298 9.83 -33.69 10.00
N ARG A 299 9.18 -32.81 9.26
CA ARG A 299 8.95 -31.41 9.66
C ARG A 299 7.45 -31.16 9.74
N LEU A 300 7.02 -30.45 10.78
CA LEU A 300 5.63 -30.02 10.92
C LEU A 300 5.55 -28.51 11.12
N SER A 301 4.56 -27.89 10.49
CA SER A 301 4.28 -26.45 10.68
C SER A 301 2.82 -26.09 10.40
N VAL A 302 2.28 -25.15 11.16
CA VAL A 302 0.94 -24.58 10.96
C VAL A 302 1.09 -23.15 10.46
N ALA A 303 0.56 -22.86 9.28
CA ALA A 303 0.48 -21.51 8.72
C ALA A 303 -0.95 -20.99 8.87
N THR A 304 -1.11 -19.83 9.50
CA THR A 304 -2.38 -19.10 9.56
C THR A 304 -2.31 -17.91 8.64
N PHE A 305 -3.21 -17.88 7.66
CA PHE A 305 -3.31 -16.83 6.65
C PHE A 305 -4.40 -15.85 7.07
N TYR A 306 -4.11 -14.55 7.07
CA TYR A 306 -5.06 -13.50 7.38
C TYR A 306 -5.17 -12.52 6.22
N SER A 307 -6.39 -12.29 5.74
CA SER A 307 -6.70 -11.48 4.55
C SER A 307 -7.75 -10.41 4.85
N SER A 308 -8.13 -9.61 3.86
CA SER A 308 -9.23 -8.64 3.98
C SER A 308 -10.61 -9.30 4.00
N LYS A 309 -11.66 -8.50 4.16
CA LYS A 309 -13.07 -8.94 4.10
C LYS A 309 -13.41 -9.55 2.74
N LEU A 310 -14.29 -10.55 2.71
CA LEU A 310 -14.66 -11.23 1.46
C LEU A 310 -15.32 -10.30 0.42
N ASP A 311 -16.11 -9.34 0.88
CA ASP A 311 -16.78 -8.34 0.04
C ASP A 311 -15.88 -7.13 -0.33
N SER A 312 -14.61 -7.14 0.10
CA SER A 312 -13.65 -6.11 -0.27
C SER A 312 -13.20 -6.23 -1.73
N GLU A 313 -12.89 -5.08 -2.33
CA GLU A 313 -12.16 -5.01 -3.60
C GLU A 313 -10.67 -4.80 -3.30
N LEU A 314 -9.83 -5.72 -3.76
CA LEU A 314 -8.39 -5.55 -3.76
C LEU A 314 -7.98 -4.61 -4.89
N GLY A 315 -7.02 -3.72 -4.62
CA GLY A 315 -6.37 -2.89 -5.62
C GLY A 315 -5.97 -1.52 -5.04
N PRO A 316 -5.02 -0.81 -5.68
CA PRO A 316 -4.32 0.32 -5.08
C PRO A 316 -5.30 1.36 -4.53
N ALA A 317 -5.07 1.97 -3.37
CA ALA A 317 -6.07 2.83 -2.73
C ALA A 317 -6.66 3.91 -3.68
N ARG A 318 -7.98 4.15 -3.64
CA ARG A 318 -8.65 5.12 -4.57
C ARG A 318 -8.08 6.53 -4.47
N SER A 319 -7.43 6.87 -3.35
CA SER A 319 -6.72 8.12 -3.19
C SER A 319 -5.53 8.25 -4.14
N ILE A 320 -4.71 7.21 -4.29
CA ILE A 320 -3.48 7.27 -5.08
C ILE A 320 -3.69 7.04 -6.58
N ILE A 321 -4.81 6.43 -6.98
CA ILE A 321 -5.14 6.25 -8.39
C ILE A 321 -5.85 7.50 -8.92
N GLY A 322 -5.20 8.20 -9.84
CA GLY A 322 -5.79 9.24 -10.67
C GLY A 322 -5.73 8.85 -12.16
N PRO A 323 -6.24 9.67 -13.10
CA PRO A 323 -6.18 9.41 -14.54
C PRO A 323 -4.74 9.29 -15.13
N GLN A 324 -3.72 9.32 -14.27
CA GLN A 324 -2.36 9.71 -14.61
C GLN A 324 -1.27 9.09 -13.70
N ILE A 325 -1.65 8.58 -12.51
CA ILE A 325 -0.91 7.52 -11.82
C ILE A 325 -1.69 6.25 -12.19
N PRO A 326 -1.30 5.59 -13.29
CA PRO A 326 -2.05 4.44 -13.76
C PRO A 326 -2.01 3.39 -12.65
N ALA A 327 -3.15 2.77 -12.39
CA ALA A 327 -3.19 1.62 -11.51
C ALA A 327 -2.16 0.62 -12.02
N LEU A 328 -1.13 0.30 -11.22
CA LEU A 328 -0.17 -0.74 -11.57
C LEU A 328 -0.83 -2.11 -11.53
N PHE A 329 -1.93 -2.24 -10.78
CA PHE A 329 -2.68 -3.47 -10.58
C PHE A 329 -4.17 -3.28 -10.81
N ARG A 330 -4.82 -4.32 -11.35
CA ARG A 330 -6.27 -4.33 -11.56
C ARG A 330 -7.00 -4.36 -10.21
N ARG A 331 -8.16 -3.70 -10.13
CA ARG A 331 -9.09 -3.92 -9.02
C ARG A 331 -9.85 -5.22 -9.23
N VAL A 332 -9.87 -6.07 -8.21
CA VAL A 332 -10.54 -7.37 -8.27
C VAL A 332 -11.21 -7.66 -6.92
N PRO A 333 -12.48 -8.09 -6.90
CA PRO A 333 -13.13 -8.57 -5.68
C PRO A 333 -12.32 -9.70 -5.03
N LEU A 334 -12.18 -9.72 -3.70
CA LEU A 334 -11.36 -10.72 -3.00
C LEU A 334 -11.77 -12.15 -3.35
N GLU A 335 -13.08 -12.43 -3.44
CA GLU A 335 -13.58 -13.75 -3.83
C GLU A 335 -13.05 -14.19 -5.20
N LYS A 336 -13.06 -13.28 -6.18
CA LYS A 336 -12.53 -13.55 -7.52
C LYS A 336 -11.02 -13.74 -7.49
N TYR A 337 -10.33 -12.92 -6.70
CA TYR A 337 -8.88 -13.02 -6.53
C TYR A 337 -8.47 -14.40 -5.99
N PHE A 338 -9.14 -14.90 -4.95
CA PHE A 338 -8.87 -16.26 -4.44
C PHE A 338 -9.26 -17.34 -5.44
N LYS A 339 -10.40 -17.22 -6.12
CA LYS A 339 -10.80 -18.18 -7.18
C LYS A 339 -9.75 -18.34 -8.25
N GLU A 340 -9.19 -17.24 -8.71
CA GLU A 340 -8.14 -17.26 -9.72
C GLU A 340 -6.78 -17.74 -9.18
N PHE A 341 -6.47 -17.43 -7.92
CA PHE A 341 -5.25 -17.89 -7.25
C PHE A 341 -5.24 -19.42 -7.09
N PHE A 342 -6.31 -20.01 -6.53
CA PHE A 342 -6.42 -21.46 -6.34
C PHE A 342 -6.65 -22.25 -7.63
N ALA A 343 -7.04 -21.59 -8.73
CA ALA A 343 -7.21 -22.25 -10.04
C ALA A 343 -5.88 -22.52 -10.77
N ARG A 344 -4.74 -22.09 -10.22
CA ARG A 344 -3.43 -22.13 -10.89
C ARG A 344 -2.45 -23.02 -10.12
N LYS A 345 -1.39 -23.44 -10.81
CA LYS A 345 -0.23 -24.03 -10.17
C LYS A 345 0.48 -22.98 -9.31
N LEU A 346 0.86 -23.36 -8.10
CA LEU A 346 1.66 -22.50 -7.22
C LEU A 346 3.06 -22.30 -7.83
N SER A 347 3.42 -21.07 -8.15
CA SER A 347 4.69 -20.75 -8.80
C SER A 347 5.09 -19.29 -8.61
N GLY A 348 6.09 -19.06 -7.78
CA GLY A 348 6.71 -17.76 -7.55
C GLY A 348 5.70 -16.65 -7.24
N LYS A 349 5.94 -15.46 -7.80
CA LYS A 349 5.03 -14.29 -7.74
C LYS A 349 4.05 -14.18 -8.91
N SER A 350 3.82 -15.27 -9.63
CA SER A 350 3.14 -15.26 -10.94
C SER A 350 1.75 -14.62 -10.93
N TYR A 351 1.03 -14.63 -9.80
CA TYR A 351 -0.30 -14.04 -9.73
C TYR A 351 -0.29 -12.52 -9.50
N LEU A 352 0.63 -12.00 -8.69
CA LEU A 352 0.90 -10.56 -8.63
C LEU A 352 1.24 -10.00 -10.02
N ASP A 353 2.12 -10.69 -10.76
CA ASP A 353 2.48 -10.29 -12.11
C ASP A 353 1.30 -10.37 -13.09
N PHE A 354 0.40 -11.35 -12.93
CA PHE A 354 -0.85 -11.40 -13.71
C PHE A 354 -1.79 -10.23 -13.38
N MET A 355 -1.84 -9.84 -12.11
CA MET A 355 -2.63 -8.71 -11.64
C MET A 355 -2.06 -7.37 -12.11
N ARG A 356 -0.77 -7.32 -12.49
CA ARG A 356 -0.16 -6.15 -13.10
C ARG A 356 -0.84 -5.81 -14.41
N ILE A 357 -1.21 -4.54 -14.52
CA ILE A 357 -1.67 -3.99 -15.79
C ILE A 357 -0.44 -3.92 -16.71
N HIS A 358 -0.33 -4.88 -17.61
CA HIS A 358 0.64 -4.82 -18.70
C HIS A 358 0.20 -3.66 -19.59
N ILE A 359 0.98 -2.57 -19.57
CA ILE A 359 0.78 -1.43 -20.46
C ILE A 359 1.22 -1.87 -21.86
N GLY A 360 0.39 -2.71 -22.51
CA GLY A 360 0.33 -2.75 -23.96
C GLY A 360 -0.37 -1.47 -24.41
N GLU A 361 0.25 -0.77 -25.35
CA GLU A 361 -0.22 0.46 -25.99
C GLU A 361 -1.74 0.57 -26.09
N SER A 362 -2.40 1.20 -25.11
CA SER A 362 -3.80 1.62 -25.19
C SER A 362 -4.24 2.28 -23.88
N GLN A 363 -3.85 3.54 -23.67
CA GLN A 363 -4.70 4.61 -23.12
C GLN A 363 -4.16 5.97 -23.58
N ALA A 364 -4.03 6.13 -24.89
CA ALA A 364 -4.01 7.45 -25.52
C ALA A 364 -5.46 7.90 -25.70
N ALA A 365 -6.12 8.30 -24.61
CA ALA A 365 -7.44 8.88 -24.69
C ALA A 365 -7.56 10.04 -23.69
N LEU A 366 -7.63 11.25 -24.26
CA LEU A 366 -8.07 12.52 -23.64
C LEU A 366 -7.07 13.37 -22.83
N ALA A 367 -5.75 13.18 -22.93
CA ALA A 367 -4.84 14.25 -22.51
C ALA A 367 -4.88 15.37 -23.55
N GLY A 368 -5.41 16.54 -23.17
CA GLY A 368 -5.38 17.74 -24.00
C GLY A 368 -3.94 18.17 -24.32
N ASP A 369 -3.73 18.72 -25.51
CA ASP A 369 -2.46 19.31 -25.92
C ASP A 369 -2.14 20.53 -25.03
N LEU A 370 -1.08 20.46 -24.22
CA LEU A 370 -0.65 21.55 -23.33
C LEU A 370 -0.35 22.84 -24.11
N GLY A 371 0.02 22.76 -25.39
CA GLY A 371 0.20 23.91 -26.26
C GLY A 371 -1.10 24.67 -26.56
N GLN A 372 -2.25 24.01 -26.44
CA GLN A 372 -3.56 24.65 -26.59
C GLN A 372 -4.08 25.24 -25.28
N GLU A 373 -3.53 24.84 -24.14
CA GLU A 373 -3.99 25.29 -22.81
C GLU A 373 -3.08 26.38 -22.22
N PHE A 374 -1.80 26.41 -22.57
CA PHE A 374 -0.80 27.30 -21.96
C PHE A 374 0.01 28.12 -22.96
N ASP A 375 0.43 29.30 -22.53
CA ASP A 375 1.45 30.14 -23.17
C ASP A 375 2.73 30.12 -22.33
N LEU A 376 3.88 29.98 -23.00
CA LEU A 376 5.19 30.07 -22.35
C LEU A 376 5.57 31.56 -22.22
N VAL A 377 5.63 32.07 -20.99
CA VAL A 377 5.69 33.51 -20.73
C VAL A 377 7.13 34.04 -20.74
N TRP A 378 8.06 33.29 -20.15
CA TRP A 378 9.46 33.69 -20.03
C TRP A 378 10.39 32.48 -19.84
N GLY A 379 11.70 32.69 -20.03
CA GLY A 379 12.73 31.65 -19.91
C GLY A 379 13.32 31.16 -21.24
N ALA A 380 12.82 31.66 -22.38
CA ALA A 380 13.27 31.30 -23.73
C ALA A 380 13.32 29.76 -23.92
N ARG A 381 14.51 29.19 -24.14
CA ARG A 381 14.68 27.74 -24.34
C ARG A 381 14.50 26.90 -23.07
N ARG A 382 14.24 27.51 -21.91
CA ARG A 382 14.08 26.84 -20.61
C ARG A 382 12.66 26.36 -20.33
N ALA A 383 11.67 26.94 -21.02
CA ALA A 383 10.32 26.42 -21.06
C ALA A 383 10.12 25.69 -22.39
N LYS A 384 9.66 24.44 -22.36
CA LYS A 384 9.41 23.67 -23.59
C LYS A 384 8.13 22.86 -23.46
N ILE A 385 7.40 22.77 -24.57
CA ILE A 385 6.33 21.79 -24.77
C ILE A 385 6.88 20.74 -25.73
N LEU A 386 6.84 19.49 -25.29
CA LEU A 386 7.46 18.33 -25.93
C LEU A 386 6.39 17.27 -26.21
N ASP A 387 6.79 16.20 -26.88
CA ASP A 387 5.98 15.00 -27.11
C ASP A 387 4.60 15.29 -27.71
N GLY A 388 4.55 16.25 -28.66
CA GLY A 388 3.32 16.66 -29.32
C GLY A 388 2.29 17.27 -28.38
N GLY A 389 2.72 17.98 -27.34
CA GLY A 389 1.82 18.63 -26.38
C GLY A 389 1.60 17.87 -25.09
N ARG A 390 2.19 16.68 -24.92
CA ARG A 390 1.93 15.81 -23.76
C ARG A 390 2.79 16.11 -22.55
N LEU A 391 3.91 16.80 -22.74
CA LEU A 391 4.86 17.10 -21.68
C LEU A 391 5.29 18.57 -21.76
N LEU A 392 5.22 19.28 -20.64
CA LEU A 392 5.80 20.61 -20.50
C LEU A 392 6.94 20.54 -19.49
N THR A 393 8.04 21.24 -19.79
CA THR A 393 9.20 21.35 -18.89
C THR A 393 9.48 22.80 -18.58
N LEU A 394 9.78 23.08 -17.31
CA LEU A 394 10.36 24.34 -16.87
C LEU A 394 11.74 24.05 -16.27
N SER A 395 12.73 24.85 -16.65
CA SER A 395 14.08 24.72 -16.13
C SER A 395 14.63 26.04 -15.57
N LEU A 396 15.58 25.90 -14.65
CA LEU A 396 16.32 26.98 -14.00
C LEU A 396 17.81 26.71 -14.13
N ASP A 397 18.54 27.73 -14.59
CA ASP A 397 20.00 27.80 -14.58
C ASP A 397 20.47 29.18 -14.09
N GLN A 398 21.79 29.41 -14.07
CA GLN A 398 22.37 30.64 -13.54
C GLN A 398 21.89 31.91 -14.26
N ALA A 399 21.40 31.79 -15.49
CA ALA A 399 20.96 32.95 -16.26
C ALA A 399 19.48 33.28 -16.02
N SER A 400 18.60 32.28 -15.91
CA SER A 400 17.18 32.53 -15.67
C SER A 400 16.41 31.29 -15.24
N GLY A 401 15.27 31.51 -14.60
CA GLY A 401 14.21 30.52 -14.50
C GLY A 401 13.33 30.46 -15.75
N SER A 402 12.13 29.94 -15.59
CA SER A 402 11.11 29.92 -16.64
C SER A 402 9.70 29.80 -16.08
N GLY A 403 8.70 30.12 -16.90
CA GLY A 403 7.30 29.98 -16.49
C GLY A 403 6.28 30.00 -17.63
N PHE A 404 5.09 29.48 -17.33
CA PHE A 404 3.94 29.43 -18.23
C PHE A 404 2.67 29.98 -17.55
N ILE A 405 1.68 30.33 -18.38
CA ILE A 405 0.38 30.84 -17.96
C ILE A 405 -0.75 30.15 -18.74
N SER A 406 -1.92 29.93 -18.13
CA SER A 406 -3.09 29.44 -18.85
C SER A 406 -3.66 30.49 -19.80
N LYS A 407 -4.14 30.01 -20.94
CA LYS A 407 -4.89 30.84 -21.89
C LYS A 407 -6.23 31.29 -21.32
N LYS A 408 -6.95 30.36 -20.67
CA LYS A 408 -8.25 30.59 -20.01
C LYS A 408 -8.09 31.18 -18.60
N GLN A 409 -9.15 31.87 -18.15
CA GLN A 409 -9.34 32.30 -16.76
C GLN A 409 -10.44 31.46 -16.13
N TYR A 410 -10.37 31.26 -14.82
CA TYR A 410 -11.30 30.42 -14.07
C TYR A 410 -11.89 31.19 -12.89
N LEU A 411 -13.18 30.98 -12.61
CA LEU A 411 -13.85 31.45 -11.40
C LEU A 411 -14.58 30.27 -10.77
N PHE A 412 -13.94 29.62 -9.80
CA PHE A 412 -14.28 28.31 -9.27
C PHE A 412 -14.05 27.13 -10.23
N GLY A 413 -13.76 25.97 -9.65
CA GLY A 413 -13.53 24.72 -10.36
C GLY A 413 -12.72 23.73 -9.57
N ARG A 414 -12.53 22.54 -10.17
CA ARG A 414 -11.46 21.62 -9.84
C ARG A 414 -10.39 21.71 -10.93
N ILE A 415 -9.18 22.04 -10.52
CA ILE A 415 -8.02 22.18 -11.41
C ILE A 415 -6.96 21.20 -10.97
N ASP A 416 -6.64 20.24 -11.84
CA ASP A 416 -5.70 19.16 -11.63
C ASP A 416 -4.51 19.31 -12.59
N MET A 417 -3.29 19.14 -12.08
CA MET A 417 -2.08 19.04 -12.89
C MET A 417 -1.14 18.00 -12.28
N GLN A 418 -0.49 17.20 -13.14
CA GLN A 418 0.59 16.35 -12.69
C GLN A 418 1.94 17.03 -12.76
N LEU A 419 2.66 17.02 -11.64
CA LEU A 419 4.01 17.56 -11.54
C LEU A 419 4.98 16.43 -11.14
N LYS A 420 6.19 16.46 -11.70
CA LYS A 420 7.35 15.75 -11.18
C LYS A 420 8.45 16.77 -10.93
N LEU A 421 8.90 16.84 -9.69
CA LEU A 421 9.79 17.90 -9.21
C LEU A 421 11.26 17.61 -9.55
N VAL A 422 12.12 18.60 -9.30
CA VAL A 422 13.54 18.57 -9.64
C VAL A 422 14.25 17.43 -8.90
N PRO A 423 14.87 16.45 -9.58
CA PRO A 423 15.58 15.36 -8.93
C PRO A 423 16.94 15.80 -8.37
N GLY A 424 17.51 14.97 -7.49
CA GLY A 424 18.85 15.19 -6.95
C GLY A 424 18.89 16.30 -5.90
N ASN A 425 19.99 17.05 -5.85
CA ASN A 425 20.11 18.21 -4.96
C ASN A 425 19.48 19.43 -5.63
N SER A 426 18.34 19.88 -5.11
CA SER A 426 17.58 21.02 -5.63
C SER A 426 17.47 22.15 -4.61
N ALA A 427 18.33 22.14 -3.59
CA ALA A 427 18.35 23.17 -2.56
C ALA A 427 18.37 24.56 -3.17
N GLY A 428 17.59 25.48 -2.60
CA GLY A 428 17.49 26.86 -3.05
C GLY A 428 16.55 27.10 -4.22
N THR A 429 15.96 26.06 -4.82
CA THR A 429 14.98 26.23 -5.91
C THR A 429 13.54 26.24 -5.39
N VAL A 430 12.66 26.99 -6.05
CA VAL A 430 11.21 26.91 -5.85
C VAL A 430 10.53 26.63 -7.19
N THR A 431 9.67 25.61 -7.20
CA THR A 431 8.71 25.36 -8.27
C THR A 431 7.33 25.82 -7.79
N ALA A 432 6.77 26.87 -8.38
CA ALA A 432 5.47 27.42 -8.02
C ALA A 432 4.37 26.95 -8.99
N TYR A 433 3.17 26.69 -8.50
CA TYR A 433 1.97 26.33 -9.26
C TYR A 433 0.74 26.95 -8.59
N TYR A 434 0.16 27.96 -9.23
CA TYR A 434 -0.78 28.84 -8.54
C TYR A 434 -1.81 29.47 -9.45
N LEU A 435 -2.97 29.79 -8.89
CA LEU A 435 -3.98 30.63 -9.52
C LEU A 435 -3.80 32.05 -9.04
N SER A 436 -3.78 33.04 -9.94
CA SER A 436 -3.68 34.46 -9.54
C SER A 436 -4.51 35.37 -10.44
N SER A 437 -5.12 36.40 -9.86
CA SER A 437 -5.67 37.54 -10.61
C SER A 437 -4.58 38.62 -10.80
N GLN A 438 -4.86 39.62 -11.62
CA GLN A 438 -3.90 40.67 -11.96
C GLN A 438 -4.01 41.88 -11.02
N GLY A 439 -2.89 42.55 -10.76
CA GLY A 439 -2.84 43.82 -10.02
C GLY A 439 -2.50 43.72 -8.53
N PRO A 440 -2.44 44.86 -7.82
CA PRO A 440 -2.00 44.92 -6.42
C PRO A 440 -2.99 44.27 -5.43
N ASN A 441 -4.29 44.28 -5.76
CA ASN A 441 -5.35 43.67 -4.96
C ASN A 441 -5.69 42.26 -5.43
N ARG A 442 -4.71 41.52 -5.97
CA ARG A 442 -4.96 40.21 -6.56
C ARG A 442 -5.42 39.18 -5.53
N ASP A 443 -6.25 38.26 -5.99
CA ASP A 443 -6.55 37.02 -5.30
C ASP A 443 -5.57 35.95 -5.79
N GLU A 444 -5.15 35.04 -4.91
CA GLU A 444 -4.18 33.99 -5.26
C GLU A 444 -4.41 32.71 -4.45
N ILE A 445 -4.25 31.55 -5.08
CA ILE A 445 -4.28 30.23 -4.43
C ILE A 445 -3.02 29.49 -4.88
N ASP A 446 -2.13 29.22 -3.93
CA ASP A 446 -0.73 28.93 -4.23
C ASP A 446 -0.25 27.57 -3.71
N PHE A 447 0.47 26.84 -4.56
CA PHE A 447 1.39 25.78 -4.19
C PHE A 447 2.82 26.19 -4.57
N GLU A 448 3.73 26.21 -3.61
CA GLU A 448 5.17 26.32 -3.85
C GLU A 448 5.87 25.08 -3.33
N PHE A 449 6.70 24.46 -4.16
CA PHE A 449 7.52 23.31 -3.81
C PHE A 449 8.96 23.76 -3.62
N LEU A 450 9.43 23.66 -2.37
CA LEU A 450 10.76 24.09 -1.97
C LEU A 450 11.71 22.90 -2.13
N GLY A 451 12.71 23.08 -2.99
CA GLY A 451 13.77 22.09 -3.19
C GLY A 451 14.64 21.90 -1.95
N ASN A 452 15.32 20.77 -1.89
CA ASN A 452 16.12 20.38 -0.74
C ASN A 452 17.38 19.62 -1.17
N VAL A 453 18.28 19.37 -0.22
CA VAL A 453 19.45 18.52 -0.45
C VAL A 453 19.02 17.07 -0.68
N THR A 454 19.83 16.30 -1.41
CA THR A 454 19.51 14.91 -1.73
C THR A 454 19.26 14.08 -0.46
N GLY A 455 18.17 13.33 -0.45
CA GLY A 455 17.76 12.48 0.67
C GLY A 455 16.85 13.16 1.69
N GLU A 456 16.76 14.49 1.68
CA GLU A 456 15.83 15.24 2.53
C GLU A 456 14.49 15.49 1.82
N PRO A 457 13.36 15.49 2.56
CA PRO A 457 12.04 15.63 1.96
C PRO A 457 11.80 17.03 1.39
N TYR A 458 11.01 17.08 0.31
CA TYR A 458 10.47 18.33 -0.23
C TYR A 458 9.43 18.93 0.73
N ILE A 459 9.38 20.25 0.77
CA ILE A 459 8.35 21.00 1.48
C ILE A 459 7.37 21.55 0.45
N VAL A 460 6.07 21.25 0.64
CA VAL A 460 4.99 21.95 -0.06
C VAL A 460 4.47 23.07 0.84
N HIS A 461 4.55 24.28 0.31
CA HIS A 461 4.07 25.50 0.91
C HIS A 461 2.78 25.91 0.20
N THR A 462 1.73 26.22 0.97
CA THR A 462 0.46 26.70 0.43
C THR A 462 0.13 28.07 0.98
N ASN A 463 -0.43 28.94 0.16
CA ASN A 463 -0.92 30.26 0.60
C ASN A 463 -2.26 30.62 -0.06
N VAL A 464 -2.99 31.53 0.57
CA VAL A 464 -4.23 32.10 0.03
C VAL A 464 -4.19 33.60 0.19
N TYR A 465 -4.13 34.30 -0.94
CA TYR A 465 -4.23 35.75 -1.00
C TYR A 465 -5.65 36.15 -1.32
N THR A 466 -6.12 37.17 -0.60
CA THR A 466 -7.38 37.84 -0.89
C THR A 466 -7.16 39.33 -0.85
N GLN A 467 -7.57 40.03 -1.92
CA GLN A 467 -7.42 41.48 -2.05
C GLN A 467 -5.98 41.95 -1.81
N GLY A 468 -4.99 41.24 -2.37
CA GLY A 468 -3.57 41.54 -2.23
C GLY A 468 -2.95 41.13 -0.88
N LYS A 469 -3.76 40.66 0.08
CA LYS A 469 -3.29 40.24 1.39
C LYS A 469 -3.15 38.72 1.48
N GLY A 470 -1.90 38.25 1.61
CA GLY A 470 -1.56 36.86 1.94
C GLY A 470 -1.52 36.61 3.44
N GLU A 471 -0.41 36.06 3.93
CA GLU A 471 -0.16 35.75 5.35
C GLU A 471 -0.94 34.54 5.90
N ARG A 472 -1.35 33.66 5.00
CA ARG A 472 -2.13 32.46 5.31
C ARG A 472 -1.31 31.22 4.97
N GLU A 473 -0.04 31.20 5.30
CA GLU A 473 0.89 30.14 4.90
C GLU A 473 0.68 28.86 5.72
N GLN A 474 0.68 27.71 5.05
CA GLN A 474 0.83 26.40 5.70
C GLN A 474 1.86 25.59 4.94
N GLN A 475 2.74 24.89 5.65
CA GLN A 475 3.79 24.06 5.07
C GLN A 475 3.68 22.62 5.51
N PHE A 476 3.98 21.70 4.61
CA PHE A 476 3.93 20.26 4.85
C PHE A 476 5.14 19.56 4.22
N TYR A 477 5.66 18.53 4.86
CA TYR A 477 6.53 17.56 4.17
C TYR A 477 5.66 16.68 3.27
N LEU A 478 6.15 16.35 2.09
CA LEU A 478 5.53 15.30 1.27
C LEU A 478 5.92 13.93 1.87
N TRP A 479 4.95 13.02 1.96
CA TRP A 479 5.15 11.66 2.50
C TRP A 479 5.73 10.66 1.47
N PHE A 480 6.19 11.19 0.34
CA PHE A 480 6.82 10.46 -0.76
C PHE A 480 7.88 11.35 -1.42
N ASP A 481 8.73 10.78 -2.26
CA ASP A 481 9.71 11.52 -3.07
C ASP A 481 9.06 12.01 -4.39
N PRO A 482 8.73 13.32 -4.53
CA PRO A 482 8.02 13.87 -5.69
C PRO A 482 8.90 13.97 -6.95
N THR A 483 10.16 13.54 -6.88
CA THR A 483 11.10 13.54 -8.00
C THR A 483 11.11 12.22 -8.77
N LYS A 484 10.62 11.13 -8.14
CA LYS A 484 10.61 9.78 -8.73
C LYS A 484 9.48 9.59 -9.73
N ASN A 485 8.27 10.03 -9.39
CA ASN A 485 7.06 9.85 -10.17
C ASN A 485 6.29 11.16 -10.34
N PHE A 486 5.32 11.18 -11.25
CA PHE A 486 4.38 12.30 -11.37
C PHE A 486 3.28 12.15 -10.32
N HIS A 487 3.01 13.24 -9.60
CA HIS A 487 1.94 13.33 -8.59
C HIS A 487 0.93 14.40 -8.99
N THR A 488 -0.33 14.17 -8.65
CA THR A 488 -1.44 15.05 -9.03
C THR A 488 -1.65 16.10 -7.94
N TYR A 489 -1.51 17.37 -8.31
CA TYR A 489 -1.76 18.50 -7.41
C TYR A 489 -3.06 19.18 -7.84
N SER A 490 -4.02 19.19 -6.92
CA SER A 490 -5.39 19.62 -7.19
C SER A 490 -5.79 20.80 -6.33
N ILE A 491 -6.45 21.77 -6.95
CA ILE A 491 -7.18 22.85 -6.27
C ILE A 491 -8.67 22.64 -6.54
N VAL A 492 -9.44 22.35 -5.49
CA VAL A 492 -10.91 22.39 -5.55
C VAL A 492 -11.35 23.71 -4.91
N TRP A 493 -11.77 24.65 -5.76
CA TRP A 493 -12.20 25.98 -5.37
C TRP A 493 -13.67 26.14 -5.70
N ASN A 494 -14.51 26.27 -4.68
CA ASN A 494 -15.95 26.47 -4.83
C ASN A 494 -16.44 27.60 -3.91
N PRO A 495 -17.72 28.03 -4.01
CA PRO A 495 -18.23 29.15 -3.21
C PRO A 495 -18.13 28.96 -1.69
N GLN A 496 -17.99 27.72 -1.20
CA GLN A 496 -17.95 27.40 0.22
C GLN A 496 -16.51 27.26 0.76
N ARG A 497 -15.55 26.85 -0.08
CA ARG A 497 -14.19 26.51 0.38
C ARG A 497 -13.18 26.38 -0.77
N ILE A 498 -11.91 26.45 -0.40
CA ILE A 498 -10.77 26.01 -1.20
C ILE A 498 -10.17 24.77 -0.52
N MET A 499 -9.95 23.71 -1.27
CA MET A 499 -9.24 22.52 -0.82
C MET A 499 -8.00 22.31 -1.68
N PHE A 500 -6.87 22.12 -1.00
CA PHE A 500 -5.61 21.73 -1.60
C PHE A 500 -5.47 20.23 -1.43
N LEU A 501 -5.27 19.50 -2.54
CA LEU A 501 -5.09 18.06 -2.51
C LEU A 501 -3.80 17.65 -3.23
N VAL A 502 -3.18 16.61 -2.71
CA VAL A 502 -2.05 15.91 -3.31
C VAL A 502 -2.48 14.46 -3.48
N ASP A 503 -2.55 13.97 -4.72
CA ASP A 503 -3.11 12.66 -5.07
C ASP A 503 -4.45 12.40 -4.36
N ASN A 504 -5.40 13.32 -4.57
CA ASN A 504 -6.73 13.32 -3.94
C ASN A 504 -6.74 13.30 -2.39
N ILE A 505 -5.60 13.39 -1.71
CA ILE A 505 -5.52 13.51 -0.25
C ILE A 505 -5.59 14.99 0.11
N PRO A 506 -6.63 15.45 0.85
CA PRO A 506 -6.72 16.84 1.27
C PRO A 506 -5.62 17.16 2.28
N ILE A 507 -4.75 18.12 1.96
CA ILE A 507 -3.70 18.59 2.87
C ILE A 507 -4.12 19.86 3.61
N ARG A 508 -5.03 20.64 3.02
CA ARG A 508 -5.49 21.92 3.57
C ARG A 508 -6.90 22.28 3.07
N VAL A 509 -7.68 22.90 3.95
CA VAL A 509 -8.97 23.53 3.61
C VAL A 509 -9.02 24.96 4.11
N PHE A 510 -9.44 25.88 3.25
CA PHE A 510 -9.74 27.27 3.58
C PHE A 510 -11.22 27.55 3.32
N THR A 511 -12.00 27.71 4.39
CA THR A 511 -13.46 27.89 4.31
C THR A 511 -13.82 29.35 3.98
N ASN A 512 -14.86 29.54 3.18
CA ASN A 512 -15.45 30.86 2.99
C ASN A 512 -16.17 31.29 4.27
N GLU A 513 -15.61 32.29 4.95
CA GLU A 513 -16.14 32.89 6.17
C GLU A 513 -16.39 34.40 6.00
N GLU A 514 -16.77 34.84 4.79
CA GLU A 514 -17.07 36.25 4.49
C GLU A 514 -18.11 36.85 5.44
N ARG A 515 -19.10 36.05 5.87
CA ARG A 515 -20.10 36.45 6.88
C ARG A 515 -19.51 36.86 8.23
N PHE A 516 -18.24 36.56 8.49
CA PHE A 516 -17.49 36.96 9.69
C PHE A 516 -16.33 37.91 9.37
N GLY A 517 -16.34 38.52 8.18
CA GLY A 517 -15.35 39.51 7.76
C GLY A 517 -14.00 38.91 7.40
N VAL A 518 -13.93 37.64 6.99
CA VAL A 518 -12.75 37.03 6.37
C VAL A 518 -12.95 37.06 4.85
N PRO A 519 -12.19 37.86 4.08
CA PRO A 519 -12.33 37.88 2.63
C PRO A 519 -12.03 36.52 2.00
N PHE A 520 -12.75 36.18 0.94
CA PHE A 520 -12.61 34.93 0.19
C PHE A 520 -12.41 35.24 -1.30
N PRO A 521 -11.54 34.52 -2.03
CA PRO A 521 -11.27 34.83 -3.43
C PRO A 521 -12.43 34.28 -4.27
N ASN A 522 -13.48 35.07 -4.48
CA ASN A 522 -14.65 34.69 -5.27
C ASN A 522 -15.15 35.80 -6.21
N LYS A 523 -14.41 36.91 -6.31
CA LYS A 523 -14.82 38.08 -7.12
C LYS A 523 -14.00 38.23 -8.39
N GLN A 524 -12.77 37.71 -8.40
CA GLN A 524 -11.83 37.88 -9.49
C GLN A 524 -11.58 36.52 -10.18
N PRO A 525 -11.84 36.41 -11.49
CA PRO A 525 -11.33 35.30 -12.27
C PRO A 525 -9.80 35.26 -12.22
N MET A 526 -9.23 34.06 -12.11
CA MET A 526 -7.79 33.85 -12.00
C MET A 526 -7.26 33.04 -13.17
N LYS A 527 -6.04 33.32 -13.61
CA LYS A 527 -5.29 32.44 -14.52
C LYS A 527 -4.44 31.49 -13.70
N LEU A 528 -4.13 30.33 -14.26
CA LEU A 528 -3.15 29.41 -13.73
C LEU A 528 -1.75 29.81 -14.20
N TYR A 529 -0.80 29.79 -13.29
CA TYR A 529 0.60 30.07 -13.53
C TYR A 529 1.45 28.94 -12.98
N SER A 530 2.61 28.73 -13.60
CA SER A 530 3.69 27.99 -12.95
C SER A 530 5.03 28.58 -13.33
N SER A 531 5.97 28.55 -12.39
CA SER A 531 7.33 29.03 -12.59
C SER A 531 8.33 28.22 -11.79
N ILE A 532 9.58 28.21 -12.25
CA ILE A 532 10.72 27.74 -11.46
C ILE A 532 11.73 28.87 -11.34
N TRP A 533 12.22 29.13 -10.12
CA TRP A 533 13.08 30.28 -9.84
C TRP A 533 14.01 30.04 -8.65
N ASN A 534 15.08 30.84 -8.57
CA ASN A 534 16.05 30.76 -7.48
C ASN A 534 15.53 31.50 -6.24
N ALA A 535 15.33 30.75 -5.16
CA ALA A 535 14.86 31.16 -3.86
C ALA A 535 15.89 30.93 -2.74
N ASP A 536 17.19 30.93 -3.08
CA ASP A 536 18.35 30.72 -2.19
C ASP A 536 18.35 31.52 -0.89
N GLN A 537 17.65 32.64 -0.87
CA GLN A 537 17.58 33.50 0.30
C GLN A 537 16.69 32.92 1.41
N TRP A 538 15.81 31.96 1.11
CA TRP A 538 14.85 31.47 2.10
C TRP A 538 14.38 30.02 1.93
N ALA A 539 14.36 29.45 0.72
CA ALA A 539 13.67 28.19 0.46
C ALA A 539 14.19 27.00 1.29
N THR A 540 15.49 26.72 1.23
CA THR A 540 16.05 25.55 1.93
C THR A 540 16.65 25.97 3.28
N ARG A 541 16.07 25.43 4.36
CA ARG A 541 16.48 25.71 5.75
C ARG A 541 16.51 27.21 6.06
N GLY A 542 15.52 27.98 5.59
CA GLY A 542 15.48 29.43 5.78
C GLY A 542 16.60 30.17 5.04
N GLY A 543 17.12 29.60 3.95
CA GLY A 543 18.19 30.17 3.12
C GLY A 543 19.61 29.87 3.61
N LEU A 544 19.77 29.00 4.61
CA LEU A 544 21.10 28.56 5.09
C LEU A 544 21.82 27.67 4.07
N VAL A 545 21.07 26.91 3.27
CA VAL A 545 21.63 26.08 2.19
C VAL A 545 21.31 26.75 0.87
N LYS A 546 22.36 26.98 0.06
CA LYS A 546 22.30 27.68 -1.22
C LYS A 546 22.25 26.68 -2.39
N THR A 547 21.82 27.17 -3.54
CA THR A 547 21.77 26.46 -4.81
C THR A 547 23.18 26.13 -5.24
N ASP A 548 23.45 24.84 -5.35
CA ASP A 548 24.65 24.34 -6.00
C ASP A 548 24.43 24.27 -7.51
N TRP A 549 24.81 25.35 -8.19
CA TRP A 549 24.64 25.52 -9.62
C TRP A 549 25.38 24.48 -10.48
N SER A 550 26.29 23.68 -9.92
CA SER A 550 26.89 22.56 -10.66
C SER A 550 25.87 21.47 -11.04
N ASN A 551 24.71 21.44 -10.35
CA ASN A 551 23.59 20.53 -10.64
C ASN A 551 22.59 21.11 -11.66
N ALA A 552 22.82 22.33 -12.17
CA ALA A 552 21.95 22.92 -13.18
C ALA A 552 22.07 22.19 -14.54
N PRO A 553 21.01 22.17 -15.38
CA PRO A 553 19.73 22.83 -15.18
C PRO A 553 18.79 22.04 -14.25
N PHE A 554 18.20 22.74 -13.28
CA PHE A 554 17.13 22.20 -12.44
C PHE A 554 15.85 22.17 -13.24
N THR A 555 15.26 20.98 -13.45
CA THR A 555 14.11 20.83 -14.36
C THR A 555 12.93 20.18 -13.66
N ALA A 556 11.77 20.85 -13.71
CA ALA A 556 10.48 20.32 -13.30
C ALA A 556 9.63 19.95 -14.53
N PHE A 557 8.78 18.93 -14.38
CA PHE A 557 7.98 18.37 -15.47
C PHE A 557 6.50 18.43 -15.17
N TYR A 558 5.70 18.72 -16.18
CA TYR A 558 4.25 18.90 -16.09
C TYR A 558 3.55 18.10 -17.17
N ARG A 559 2.43 17.47 -16.84
CA ARG A 559 1.60 16.77 -17.82
C ARG A 559 0.15 16.66 -17.42
N ASN A 560 -0.68 16.26 -18.38
CA ASN A 560 -2.07 15.86 -18.18
C ASN A 560 -2.88 16.91 -17.39
N PHE A 561 -2.85 18.16 -17.83
CA PHE A 561 -3.70 19.18 -17.25
C PHE A 561 -5.18 18.86 -17.43
N ASN A 562 -6.00 19.06 -16.39
CA ASN A 562 -7.45 18.96 -16.47
C ASN A 562 -8.12 20.03 -15.59
N ALA A 563 -9.03 20.80 -16.18
CA ALA A 563 -9.80 21.81 -15.45
C ALA A 563 -11.30 21.64 -15.72
N ASP A 564 -12.04 21.20 -14.69
CA ASP A 564 -13.50 21.26 -14.65
C ASP A 564 -13.89 22.50 -13.84
N ALA A 565 -14.07 23.63 -14.54
CA ALA A 565 -14.12 24.95 -13.92
C ALA A 565 -15.06 25.91 -14.67
N CYS A 566 -15.56 26.95 -14.00
CA CYS A 566 -16.31 28.01 -14.66
C CYS A 566 -15.33 28.93 -15.40
N VAL A 567 -15.50 29.10 -16.72
CA VAL A 567 -14.69 29.99 -17.57
C VAL A 567 -15.52 31.24 -17.90
N PRO A 568 -15.15 32.44 -17.41
CA PRO A 568 -15.95 33.63 -17.62
C PRO A 568 -15.79 34.23 -19.04
N SER A 569 -16.62 33.83 -20.03
CA SER A 569 -16.98 34.69 -21.18
C SER A 569 -18.20 34.21 -21.99
N ALA A 570 -19.12 35.15 -22.22
CA ALA A 570 -20.33 35.17 -23.09
C ALA A 570 -21.38 34.05 -22.90
N ALA A 571 -22.47 34.37 -22.20
CA ALA A 571 -23.71 33.58 -22.06
C ALA A 571 -23.69 32.39 -21.05
N SER A 572 -23.36 32.65 -19.79
CA SER A 572 -24.21 32.28 -18.63
C SER A 572 -23.47 32.63 -17.34
N SER A 573 -24.21 33.17 -16.37
CA SER A 573 -23.69 33.47 -15.04
C SER A 573 -23.22 32.19 -14.36
N CYS A 574 -22.02 32.19 -13.77
CA CYS A 574 -21.57 31.19 -12.78
C CYS A 574 -22.44 31.20 -11.49
N ALA A 575 -23.67 31.74 -11.55
CA ALA A 575 -24.66 31.77 -10.50
C ALA A 575 -25.71 30.67 -10.75
N SER A 576 -25.67 29.65 -9.88
CA SER A 576 -26.79 28.79 -9.46
C SER A 576 -28.05 28.84 -10.33
N LYS A 577 -28.07 28.11 -11.45
CA LYS A 577 -29.33 27.68 -12.06
C LYS A 577 -29.28 26.19 -12.32
N SER A 578 -30.07 25.48 -11.52
CA SER A 578 -30.59 24.15 -11.81
C SER A 578 -31.12 24.12 -13.24
N THR A 579 -30.42 23.45 -14.15
CA THR A 579 -30.95 23.05 -15.46
C THR A 579 -30.91 21.52 -15.54
N PRO A 580 -31.91 20.88 -16.17
CA PRO A 580 -32.21 19.48 -15.92
C PRO A 580 -31.32 18.55 -16.74
N ALA A 581 -30.78 17.54 -16.04
CA ALA A 581 -30.36 16.21 -16.49
C ALA A 581 -29.82 16.05 -17.94
N SER A 582 -28.50 16.06 -18.07
CA SER A 582 -27.80 14.99 -18.79
C SER A 582 -26.40 14.74 -18.18
N THR A 583 -26.22 13.52 -17.68
CA THR A 583 -24.95 12.82 -17.37
C THR A 583 -23.83 13.57 -16.60
N ASN A 584 -23.73 13.29 -15.29
CA ASN A 584 -22.48 13.25 -14.49
C ASN A 584 -21.59 14.50 -14.30
N ARG A 585 -22.07 15.75 -14.44
CA ARG A 585 -21.29 16.95 -14.06
C ARG A 585 -22.15 17.90 -13.22
N ALA A 586 -21.79 18.35 -12.02
CA ALA A 586 -20.45 18.57 -11.46
C ALA A 586 -20.38 18.28 -9.94
N SER A 587 -19.40 17.47 -9.53
CA SER A 587 -19.20 17.10 -8.12
C SER A 587 -18.45 18.16 -7.32
N TRP A 588 -17.70 19.07 -7.97
CA TRP A 588 -16.79 20.00 -7.29
C TRP A 588 -17.51 21.20 -6.64
N GLN A 589 -18.67 21.61 -7.16
CA GLN A 589 -19.39 22.84 -6.76
C GLN A 589 -19.85 22.82 -5.30
N THR A 590 -20.20 21.63 -4.80
CA THR A 590 -20.62 21.38 -3.42
C THR A 590 -19.66 20.45 -2.69
N GLN A 591 -18.50 20.14 -3.28
CA GLN A 591 -17.55 19.21 -2.71
C GLN A 591 -17.08 19.70 -1.34
N GLY A 592 -17.32 18.88 -0.33
CA GLY A 592 -16.80 19.03 1.02
C GLY A 592 -15.92 17.84 1.39
N LEU A 593 -15.52 17.80 2.66
CA LEU A 593 -14.81 16.65 3.21
C LEU A 593 -15.83 15.62 3.72
N ASP A 594 -15.87 14.46 3.09
CA ASP A 594 -16.50 13.26 3.66
C ASP A 594 -15.72 12.77 4.92
N PRO A 595 -16.25 11.83 5.71
CA PRO A 595 -15.59 11.35 6.92
C PRO A 595 -14.16 10.85 6.71
N ASN A 596 -13.88 10.15 5.60
CA ASN A 596 -12.56 9.60 5.30
C ASN A 596 -11.60 10.71 4.92
N SER A 597 -12.04 11.65 4.08
CA SER A 597 -11.28 12.86 3.73
C SER A 597 -10.94 13.71 4.95
N ARG A 598 -11.84 13.82 5.95
CA ARG A 598 -11.54 14.52 7.22
C ARG A 598 -10.49 13.78 8.05
N ARG A 599 -10.56 12.45 8.13
CA ARG A 599 -9.55 11.65 8.82
C ARG A 599 -8.18 11.83 8.17
N ARG A 600 -8.10 11.73 6.85
CA ARG A 600 -6.87 11.95 6.06
C ARG A 600 -6.30 13.36 6.23
N LEU A 601 -7.13 14.39 6.23
CA LEU A 601 -6.66 15.75 6.50
C LEU A 601 -6.04 15.88 7.90
N ARG A 602 -6.67 15.29 8.93
CA ARG A 602 -6.11 15.28 10.29
C ARG A 602 -4.81 14.50 10.36
N TRP A 603 -4.72 13.39 9.63
CA TRP A 603 -3.50 12.59 9.48
C TRP A 603 -2.36 13.41 8.86
N VAL A 604 -2.61 14.10 7.73
CA VAL A 604 -1.62 15.00 7.10
C VAL A 604 -1.17 16.07 8.11
N GLN A 605 -2.14 16.70 8.77
CA GLN A 605 -1.86 17.76 9.74
C GLN A 605 -1.06 17.28 10.96
N LYS A 606 -1.29 16.04 11.40
CA LYS A 606 -0.61 15.48 12.57
C LYS A 606 0.83 15.09 12.28
N TYR A 607 1.09 14.46 11.13
CA TYR A 607 2.39 13.83 10.85
C TYR A 607 3.28 14.60 9.89
N TYR A 608 2.70 15.47 9.06
CA TYR A 608 3.42 16.09 7.95
C TYR A 608 3.37 17.62 7.95
N MET A 609 2.48 18.26 8.71
CA MET A 609 2.44 19.72 8.81
C MET A 609 3.64 20.26 9.60
N ILE A 610 4.37 21.18 8.99
CA ILE A 610 5.59 21.79 9.53
C ILE A 610 5.27 23.16 10.13
N TYR A 611 4.41 23.91 9.44
CA TYR A 611 4.07 25.27 9.81
C TYR A 611 2.59 25.56 9.56
N ASN A 612 1.99 26.29 10.48
CA ASN A 612 0.62 26.75 10.38
C ASN A 612 0.52 28.18 10.93
N TYR A 613 0.22 29.15 10.06
CA TYR A 613 0.07 30.55 10.44
C TYR A 613 -0.95 30.78 11.57
N CYS A 614 -1.96 29.91 11.71
CA CYS A 614 -2.95 30.01 12.78
C CYS A 614 -2.38 29.81 14.18
N THR A 615 -1.21 29.18 14.31
CA THR A 615 -0.53 28.93 15.57
C THR A 615 0.72 29.79 15.76
N ASP A 616 1.09 30.62 14.78
CA ASP A 616 2.24 31.50 14.84
C ASP A 616 1.93 32.79 15.62
N LEU A 617 2.04 32.70 16.95
CA LEU A 617 1.85 33.86 17.83
C LEU A 617 2.99 34.89 17.73
N LYS A 618 4.17 34.50 17.20
CA LYS A 618 5.28 35.42 17.01
C LYS A 618 4.99 36.38 15.87
N ARG A 619 4.43 35.87 14.77
CA ARG A 619 3.98 36.69 13.64
C ARG A 619 2.70 37.47 13.93
N PHE A 620 1.80 36.90 14.74
CA PHE A 620 0.52 37.53 15.11
C PHE A 620 0.43 37.81 16.62
N PRO A 621 1.21 38.76 17.17
CA PRO A 621 1.26 39.04 18.61
C PRO A 621 -0.05 39.61 19.16
N GLN A 622 -0.89 40.19 18.31
CA GLN A 622 -2.22 40.73 18.66
C GLN A 622 -3.33 39.66 18.68
N GLY A 623 -2.95 38.38 18.69
CA GLY A 623 -3.85 37.23 18.68
C GLY A 623 -4.07 36.64 17.29
N ARG A 624 -4.56 35.40 17.26
CA ARG A 624 -4.71 34.60 16.03
C ARG A 624 -5.58 35.32 14.98
N PRO A 625 -5.28 35.15 13.67
CA PRO A 625 -6.13 35.65 12.59
C PRO A 625 -7.59 35.21 12.73
N ARG A 626 -8.55 36.00 12.20
CA ARG A 626 -9.99 35.81 12.44
C ARG A 626 -10.49 34.42 12.01
N GLU A 627 -10.02 33.96 10.86
CA GLU A 627 -10.25 32.65 10.26
C GLU A 627 -9.66 31.47 11.05
N CYS A 628 -8.83 31.76 12.07
CA CYS A 628 -8.20 30.77 12.93
C CYS A 628 -8.84 30.71 14.34
N ARG A 629 -9.75 31.63 14.67
CA ARG A 629 -10.39 31.71 16.00
C ARG A 629 -11.54 30.74 16.19
N ARG A 630 -11.94 30.05 15.13
CA ARG A 630 -13.09 29.15 15.11
C ARG A 630 -12.63 27.72 15.05
N LEU A 631 -13.38 26.84 15.72
CA LEU A 631 -13.18 25.41 15.61
C LEU A 631 -13.23 25.04 14.13
N ARG A 632 -12.11 24.53 13.62
CA ARG A 632 -12.10 23.85 12.34
C ARG A 632 -12.65 22.45 12.64
N PHE A 633 -13.85 22.21 12.13
CA PHE A 633 -14.76 21.08 12.37
C PHE A 633 -15.76 21.28 13.51
#